data_AF-A0A4R5ENF0-F1
#
_entry.id   AF-A0A4R5ENF0-F1
#
_cell.length_a   1.000
_cell.length_b   1.000
_cell.length_c   1.000
_cell.angle_alpha   90.00
_cell.angle_beta   90.00
_cell.angle_gamma   90.00
#
_symmetry.space_group_name_H-M   'P 1'
#
loop_
_entity.id
_entity.type
_entity.pdbx_description
1 polymer ?
#
loop_
_entity_poly.entity_id
_entity_poly.type
_entity_poly.pdbx_seq_one_letter_code
_entity_poly.pdbx_strand_id
1 'polypeptide(L)'
;MTIRITRLLAAAVLLVGGAGCANVPSGGQVVTGESAERAERVDDPYVRLIPVRPRPEWGPAQIVSGFLAASASFDDNHKVARLYLGRQNSWDPGLRPSVTVLASRVTDPQIVKATDDQATVRITGEEVGTISSDGQYTASPKTLDATFQLAKTQEGVWRITGLPGGEKAGLLLTQDDVERAMRTVNLFFYAPDRHTLVPNGIFLPVVNRQTLPTQLVHALLTGPTSWLKGAVQTAFPEGTRLRRPIRVENEVATVDLTKEARAGNLDRMSAQLSWTMRQLSEIKRWQLRIDGEPVTPSDMDSTQPVHAWEVNSPDGRVPRDEAHQNAYVVGPSGFLGTMEEDQAQPVVTGPAGSLSRPAVAPDYQELAGLSAAADQVLVAAPVTGTPATRVLLNAKEGARFTAPSWSRDGTLWVVESKKDESWLWVRRRGEAPVHAAHWGLGGRQVLEFRVARDGVRAAVIARVDGRPQVQIGRIAHAPDGSLDVGSFLPVSSELQDAVDIAWRDYNTLAVLGRAQRDSQTLPFLMPISGSAITSLGVGSLGEPRTIAAAPGAPILIGTRSSGKDQVCRQRSPSNSYSPWICPTPAKDPSYPR
;
A
#
# COMPACT_ATOMS: atom_id res chain seq x y z
N MET A 1 28.27 -64.16 -54.84
CA MET A 1 28.50 -63.84 -53.42
C MET A 1 29.02 -62.41 -53.32
N THR A 2 28.21 -61.41 -53.65
CA THR A 2 28.60 -59.97 -53.60
C THR A 2 27.39 -59.02 -53.72
N ILE A 3 26.16 -59.50 -53.54
CA ILE A 3 24.92 -58.70 -53.72
C ILE A 3 23.98 -58.79 -52.49
N ARG A 4 24.30 -59.64 -51.50
CA ARG A 4 23.49 -59.80 -50.28
C ARG A 4 24.03 -59.09 -49.03
N ILE A 5 25.21 -58.47 -49.10
CA ILE A 5 25.82 -57.73 -47.98
C ILE A 5 25.44 -56.24 -48.03
N THR A 6 25.08 -55.71 -49.20
CA THR A 6 24.80 -54.28 -49.41
C THR A 6 23.37 -53.86 -49.02
N ARG A 7 22.46 -54.81 -48.74
CA ARG A 7 21.08 -54.50 -48.30
C ARG A 7 20.87 -54.55 -46.78
N LEU A 8 21.83 -55.09 -46.02
CA LEU A 8 21.80 -55.10 -44.55
C LEU A 8 22.50 -53.89 -43.92
N LEU A 9 23.38 -53.19 -44.66
CA LEU A 9 23.98 -51.93 -44.19
C LEU A 9 23.08 -50.69 -44.39
N ALA A 10 22.08 -50.74 -45.29
CA ALA A 10 21.18 -49.60 -45.52
C ALA A 10 20.02 -49.52 -44.51
N ALA A 11 19.72 -50.61 -43.79
CA ALA A 11 18.69 -50.62 -42.74
C ALA A 11 19.25 -50.34 -41.33
N ALA A 12 20.56 -50.43 -41.12
CA ALA A 12 21.21 -50.15 -39.83
C ALA A 12 21.62 -48.67 -39.66
N VAL A 13 21.63 -47.87 -40.74
CA VAL A 13 21.99 -46.44 -40.68
C VAL A 13 20.77 -45.53 -40.49
N LEU A 14 19.55 -46.00 -40.73
CA LEU A 14 18.31 -45.23 -40.52
C LEU A 14 17.69 -45.36 -39.12
N LEU A 15 18.27 -46.15 -38.22
CA LEU A 15 17.77 -46.36 -36.84
C LEU A 15 18.51 -45.55 -35.76
N VAL A 16 19.46 -44.68 -36.14
CA VAL A 16 20.27 -43.87 -35.21
C VAL A 16 19.78 -42.40 -35.11
N GLY A 17 18.74 -42.01 -35.85
CA GLY A 17 18.27 -40.63 -35.93
C GLY A 17 17.08 -40.22 -35.03
N GLY A 18 16.79 -40.94 -33.93
CA GLY A 18 15.49 -40.83 -33.24
C GLY A 18 15.48 -40.70 -31.72
N ALA A 19 16.59 -40.40 -31.05
CA ALA A 19 16.60 -40.15 -29.60
C ALA A 19 17.55 -39.00 -29.23
N GLY A 20 17.41 -37.88 -29.93
CA GLY A 20 17.96 -36.59 -29.51
C GLY A 20 16.86 -35.76 -28.86
N CYS A 21 16.35 -36.16 -27.70
CA CYS A 21 15.71 -35.19 -26.81
C CYS A 21 16.81 -34.23 -26.36
N ALA A 22 16.97 -33.12 -27.08
CA ALA A 22 17.65 -31.97 -26.52
C ALA A 22 16.81 -31.47 -25.35
N ASN A 23 17.06 -32.02 -24.16
CA ASN A 23 16.68 -31.35 -22.93
C ASN A 23 17.48 -30.06 -22.90
N VAL A 24 16.85 -28.96 -23.30
CA VAL A 24 17.27 -27.62 -22.91
C VAL A 24 17.34 -27.65 -21.39
N PRO A 25 18.50 -27.39 -20.75
CA PRO A 25 18.53 -27.24 -19.31
C PRO A 25 17.61 -26.07 -18.94
N SER A 26 16.42 -26.35 -18.42
CA SER A 26 15.50 -25.34 -17.88
C SER A 26 15.95 -24.83 -16.51
N GLY A 27 17.26 -24.80 -16.30
CA GLY A 27 17.91 -24.49 -15.04
C GLY A 27 19.30 -23.96 -15.31
N GLY A 28 19.41 -22.97 -16.20
CA GLY A 28 20.48 -22.00 -16.03
C GLY A 28 20.29 -21.38 -14.66
N GLN A 29 21.33 -21.32 -13.84
CA GLN A 29 21.30 -20.48 -12.65
C GLN A 29 20.87 -19.10 -13.13
N VAL A 30 19.64 -18.71 -12.81
CA VAL A 30 19.33 -17.30 -12.74
C VAL A 30 20.34 -16.79 -11.73
N VAL A 31 21.38 -16.13 -12.23
CA VAL A 31 22.19 -15.27 -11.40
C VAL A 31 21.17 -14.29 -10.86
N THR A 32 20.74 -14.55 -9.63
CA THR A 32 19.92 -13.63 -8.87
C THR A 32 20.71 -12.34 -8.90
N GLY A 33 20.22 -11.37 -9.69
CA GLY A 33 20.55 -9.98 -9.45
C GLY A 33 20.30 -9.73 -7.97
N GLU A 34 21.20 -8.96 -7.36
CA GLU A 34 21.14 -8.60 -5.95
C GLU A 34 19.70 -8.32 -5.51
N SER A 35 19.35 -8.87 -4.35
CA SER A 35 18.04 -8.90 -3.71
C SER A 35 17.13 -7.72 -4.08
N ALA A 36 15.90 -8.03 -4.47
CA ALA A 36 14.76 -7.09 -4.53
C ALA A 36 14.31 -6.60 -3.13
N GLU A 37 15.24 -6.46 -2.19
CA GLU A 37 15.04 -5.81 -0.88
C GLU A 37 15.27 -4.30 -0.94
N ARG A 38 15.76 -3.79 -2.07
CA ARG A 38 15.63 -2.38 -2.34
C ARG A 38 14.18 -2.18 -2.77
N ALA A 39 13.30 -1.85 -1.83
CA ALA A 39 12.08 -1.11 -2.16
C ALA A 39 12.52 -0.07 -3.19
N GLU A 40 11.97 -0.13 -4.42
CA GLU A 40 12.42 0.71 -5.53
C GLU A 40 12.63 2.10 -4.97
N ARG A 41 13.88 2.59 -5.02
CA ARG A 41 14.13 3.93 -4.51
C ARG A 41 13.26 4.85 -5.34
N VAL A 42 12.67 5.84 -4.71
CA VAL A 42 11.80 6.80 -5.42
C VAL A 42 12.55 7.41 -6.63
N ASP A 43 13.88 7.49 -6.54
CA ASP A 43 14.81 7.94 -7.56
C ASP A 43 15.57 6.83 -8.32
N ASP A 44 15.13 5.57 -8.31
CA ASP A 44 15.72 4.48 -9.12
C ASP A 44 15.59 4.76 -10.64
N PRO A 45 16.37 4.09 -11.52
CA PRO A 45 16.36 4.33 -12.98
C PRO A 45 14.95 4.30 -13.55
N TYR A 46 14.47 5.47 -13.98
CA TYR A 46 13.17 5.60 -14.64
C TYR A 46 13.34 5.23 -16.12
N VAL A 47 12.49 4.31 -16.59
CA VAL A 47 12.40 3.98 -18.01
C VAL A 47 11.64 5.08 -18.72
N ARG A 48 12.37 5.97 -19.39
CA ARG A 48 11.75 7.06 -20.15
C ARG A 48 10.87 6.53 -21.27
N LEU A 49 9.59 6.84 -21.20
CA LEU A 49 8.64 6.59 -22.26
C LEU A 49 8.90 7.57 -23.41
N ILE A 50 9.28 7.05 -24.58
CA ILE A 50 9.46 7.84 -25.79
C ILE A 50 8.22 7.62 -26.67
N PRO A 51 7.26 8.55 -26.65
CA PRO A 51 6.01 8.39 -27.40
C PRO A 51 6.22 8.60 -28.90
N VAL A 52 5.46 7.85 -29.71
CA VAL A 52 5.46 7.98 -31.17
C VAL A 52 4.52 9.12 -31.58
N ARG A 53 4.93 9.92 -32.58
CA ARG A 53 4.11 10.99 -33.17
C ARG A 53 3.04 10.41 -34.12
N PRO A 54 1.86 11.07 -34.27
CA PRO A 54 0.85 10.61 -35.21
C PRO A 54 1.39 10.70 -36.64
N ARG A 55 1.13 9.67 -37.45
CA ARG A 55 1.54 9.64 -38.85
C ARG A 55 0.39 10.00 -39.79
N PRO A 56 0.65 10.63 -40.95
CA PRO A 56 -0.40 11.06 -41.87
C PRO A 56 -1.29 9.92 -42.39
N GLU A 57 -0.75 8.72 -42.54
CA GLU A 57 -1.43 7.53 -43.05
C GLU A 57 -2.33 6.83 -42.01
N TRP A 58 -2.28 7.22 -40.74
CA TRP A 58 -3.02 6.54 -39.68
C TRP A 58 -4.52 6.80 -39.74
N GLY A 59 -5.31 5.73 -39.69
CA GLY A 59 -6.76 5.79 -39.58
C GLY A 59 -7.26 6.09 -38.14
N PRO A 60 -8.57 6.25 -37.94
CA PRO A 60 -9.15 6.67 -36.66
C PRO A 60 -8.74 5.78 -35.46
N ALA A 61 -8.81 4.46 -35.60
CA ALA A 61 -8.45 3.52 -34.53
C ALA A 61 -6.96 3.63 -34.14
N GLN A 62 -6.07 3.80 -35.12
CA GLN A 62 -4.62 3.96 -34.90
C GLN A 62 -4.30 5.29 -34.21
N ILE A 63 -5.02 6.37 -34.56
CA ILE A 63 -4.90 7.67 -33.88
C ILE A 63 -5.31 7.56 -32.41
N VAL A 64 -6.41 6.88 -32.08
CA VAL A 64 -6.82 6.65 -30.69
C VAL A 64 -5.80 5.81 -29.94
N SER A 65 -5.35 4.68 -30.50
CA SER A 65 -4.34 3.83 -29.86
C SER A 65 -3.01 4.57 -29.63
N GLY A 66 -2.56 5.35 -30.62
CA GLY A 66 -1.37 6.19 -30.50
C GLY A 66 -1.51 7.30 -29.46
N PHE A 67 -2.69 7.92 -29.33
CA PHE A 67 -2.97 8.90 -28.29
C PHE A 67 -2.92 8.29 -26.89
N LEU A 68 -3.55 7.12 -26.68
CA LEU A 68 -3.51 6.41 -25.39
C LEU A 68 -2.07 6.07 -25.00
N ALA A 69 -1.29 5.52 -25.94
CA ALA A 69 0.12 5.20 -25.70
C ALA A 69 0.98 6.45 -25.45
N ALA A 70 0.74 7.54 -26.18
CA ALA A 70 1.50 8.79 -26.04
C ALA A 70 1.15 9.54 -24.74
N SER A 71 -0.07 9.37 -24.22
CA SER A 71 -0.56 10.00 -22.99
C SER A 71 0.22 9.57 -21.75
N ALA A 72 0.85 8.39 -21.76
CA ALA A 72 1.71 7.92 -20.66
C ALA A 72 2.99 8.74 -20.47
N SER A 73 3.40 9.53 -21.48
CA SER A 73 4.58 10.41 -21.40
C SER A 73 4.20 11.78 -20.86
N PHE A 74 4.68 12.13 -19.67
CA PHE A 74 4.48 13.45 -19.04
C PHE A 74 5.42 14.55 -19.58
N ASP A 75 6.35 14.23 -20.48
CA ASP A 75 7.32 15.16 -21.07
C ASP A 75 6.65 16.40 -21.70
N ASP A 76 7.20 17.58 -21.38
CA ASP A 76 6.73 18.89 -21.88
C ASP A 76 5.20 19.05 -21.76
N ASN A 77 4.63 18.59 -20.65
CA ASN A 77 3.18 18.53 -20.42
C ASN A 77 2.48 17.68 -21.50
N HIS A 78 2.85 16.42 -21.70
CA HIS A 78 2.23 15.53 -22.70
C HIS A 78 2.30 16.05 -24.16
N LYS A 79 3.41 16.70 -24.52
CA LYS A 79 3.58 17.38 -25.83
C LYS A 79 3.28 16.51 -27.05
N VAL A 80 3.68 15.23 -27.02
CA VAL A 80 3.44 14.32 -28.15
C VAL A 80 1.99 13.83 -28.20
N ALA A 81 1.36 13.56 -27.05
CA ALA A 81 -0.06 13.19 -27.00
C ALA A 81 -0.94 14.30 -27.57
N ARG A 82 -0.64 15.57 -27.28
CA ARG A 82 -1.35 16.71 -27.85
C ARG A 82 -1.28 16.80 -29.38
N LEU A 83 -0.28 16.21 -30.04
CA LEU A 83 -0.21 16.19 -31.50
C LEU A 83 -1.32 15.34 -32.15
N TYR A 84 -1.91 14.41 -31.39
CA TYR A 84 -3.05 13.59 -31.85
C TYR A 84 -4.37 14.36 -31.81
N LEU A 85 -4.42 15.50 -31.11
CA LEU A 85 -5.63 16.28 -30.91
C LEU A 85 -5.84 17.32 -32.02
N GLY A 86 -7.10 17.64 -32.31
CA GLY A 86 -7.46 18.70 -33.24
C GLY A 86 -7.18 20.09 -32.66
N ARG A 87 -7.01 21.12 -33.51
CA ARG A 87 -6.63 22.48 -33.08
C ARG A 87 -7.60 23.15 -32.10
N GLN A 88 -8.87 22.72 -32.09
CA GLN A 88 -9.90 23.24 -31.19
C GLN A 88 -9.86 22.61 -29.79
N ASN A 89 -8.96 21.65 -29.55
CA ASN A 89 -8.88 20.94 -28.29
C ASN A 89 -7.98 21.69 -27.30
N SER A 90 -8.53 22.01 -26.12
CA SER A 90 -7.89 22.73 -25.01
C SER A 90 -7.36 21.82 -23.90
N TRP A 91 -7.22 20.51 -24.18
CA TRP A 91 -6.85 19.51 -23.17
C TRP A 91 -5.49 19.83 -22.54
N ASP A 92 -5.56 20.14 -21.24
CA ASP A 92 -4.41 20.33 -20.37
C ASP A 92 -4.63 19.49 -19.10
N PRO A 93 -4.03 18.30 -19.01
CA PRO A 93 -4.15 17.44 -17.84
C PRO A 93 -3.49 18.03 -16.57
N GLY A 94 -2.64 19.05 -16.72
CA GLY A 94 -1.91 19.67 -15.62
C GLY A 94 -0.79 18.79 -15.05
N LEU A 95 -0.26 19.18 -13.88
CA LEU A 95 0.91 18.53 -13.27
C LEU A 95 0.58 17.21 -12.56
N ARG A 96 -0.67 17.04 -12.08
CA ARG A 96 -1.16 15.84 -11.38
C ARG A 96 -2.57 15.50 -11.88
N PRO A 97 -2.69 15.03 -13.14
CA PRO A 97 -3.98 14.67 -13.70
C PRO A 97 -4.60 13.50 -12.95
N SER A 98 -5.93 13.42 -12.99
CA SER A 98 -6.60 12.17 -12.64
C SER A 98 -6.27 11.09 -13.69
N VAL A 99 -6.07 9.85 -13.24
CA VAL A 99 -5.77 8.70 -14.08
C VAL A 99 -6.82 7.62 -13.83
N THR A 100 -7.39 7.09 -14.91
CA THR A 100 -8.08 5.79 -14.87
C THR A 100 -7.05 4.71 -15.19
N VAL A 101 -6.89 3.75 -14.28
CA VAL A 101 -5.87 2.69 -14.38
C VAL A 101 -6.50 1.46 -15.00
N LEU A 102 -5.96 1.01 -16.11
CA LEU A 102 -6.41 -0.16 -16.86
C LEU A 102 -5.53 -1.36 -16.56
N ALA A 103 -6.14 -2.56 -16.46
CA ALA A 103 -5.42 -3.81 -16.24
C ALA A 103 -4.42 -4.10 -17.38
N SER A 104 -4.77 -3.73 -18.61
CA SER A 104 -3.95 -4.00 -19.79
C SER A 104 -4.19 -3.00 -20.91
N ARG A 105 -3.31 -3.02 -21.91
CA ARG A 105 -3.39 -2.16 -23.09
C ARG A 105 -4.68 -2.44 -23.87
N VAL A 106 -5.34 -1.37 -24.31
CA VAL A 106 -6.45 -1.47 -25.29
C VAL A 106 -5.88 -1.91 -26.64
N THR A 107 -6.23 -3.13 -27.07
CA THR A 107 -5.70 -3.74 -28.30
C THR A 107 -6.60 -3.59 -29.52
N ASP A 108 -7.91 -3.34 -29.33
CA ASP A 108 -8.87 -3.36 -30.44
C ASP A 108 -9.90 -2.19 -30.39
N PRO A 109 -9.48 -0.93 -30.64
CA PRO A 109 -10.40 0.20 -30.73
C PRO A 109 -11.38 0.02 -31.91
N GLN A 110 -12.68 -0.01 -31.60
CA GLN A 110 -13.75 -0.26 -32.57
C GLN A 110 -14.23 1.03 -33.22
N ILE A 111 -14.25 1.10 -34.56
CA ILE A 111 -14.90 2.19 -35.28
C ILE A 111 -16.41 1.92 -35.31
N VAL A 112 -17.18 2.65 -34.50
CA VAL A 112 -18.64 2.43 -34.39
C VAL A 112 -19.44 3.32 -35.34
N LYS A 113 -18.84 4.40 -35.83
CA LYS A 113 -19.40 5.29 -36.85
C LYS A 113 -18.27 5.94 -37.64
N ALA A 114 -18.39 6.00 -38.97
CA ALA A 114 -17.43 6.70 -39.81
C ALA A 114 -18.11 7.31 -41.05
N THR A 115 -17.66 8.51 -41.41
CA THR A 115 -17.85 9.19 -42.71
C THR A 115 -16.46 9.47 -43.30
N ASP A 116 -16.40 10.15 -44.44
CA ASP A 116 -15.12 10.52 -45.07
C ASP A 116 -14.26 11.47 -44.22
N ASP A 117 -14.91 12.25 -43.34
CA ASP A 117 -14.33 13.35 -42.59
C ASP A 117 -14.53 13.27 -41.06
N GLN A 118 -15.40 12.38 -40.56
CA GLN A 118 -15.67 12.18 -39.13
C GLN A 118 -15.61 10.70 -38.75
N ALA A 119 -15.20 10.40 -37.53
CA ALA A 119 -15.26 9.04 -36.98
C ALA A 119 -15.51 9.03 -35.47
N THR A 120 -16.23 8.02 -35.01
CA THR A 120 -16.40 7.68 -33.59
C THR A 120 -15.70 6.35 -33.33
N VAL A 121 -14.74 6.36 -32.41
CA VAL A 121 -13.99 5.17 -32.01
C VAL A 121 -14.34 4.82 -30.56
N ARG A 122 -14.83 3.61 -30.34
CA ARG A 122 -15.14 3.06 -29.02
C ARG A 122 -13.98 2.19 -28.54
N ILE A 123 -13.63 2.32 -27.26
CA ILE A 123 -12.71 1.43 -26.57
C ILE A 123 -13.44 0.76 -25.40
N THR A 124 -13.05 -0.47 -25.13
CA THR A 124 -13.46 -1.19 -23.91
C THR A 124 -12.23 -1.72 -23.21
N GLY A 125 -12.28 -1.82 -21.89
CA GLY A 125 -11.18 -2.36 -21.10
C GLY A 125 -11.61 -2.73 -19.68
N GLU A 126 -10.67 -3.26 -18.92
CA GLU A 126 -10.85 -3.51 -17.49
C GLU A 126 -10.17 -2.37 -16.72
N GLU A 127 -10.97 -1.50 -16.09
CA GLU A 127 -10.49 -0.51 -15.13
C GLU A 127 -10.25 -1.24 -13.80
N VAL A 128 -9.06 -1.10 -13.22
CA VAL A 128 -8.71 -1.69 -11.92
C VAL A 128 -8.82 -0.67 -10.79
N GLY A 129 -8.78 0.62 -11.11
CA GLY A 129 -8.93 1.70 -10.16
C GLY A 129 -8.66 3.07 -10.77
N THR A 130 -8.61 4.08 -9.91
CA THR A 130 -8.37 5.48 -10.30
C THR A 130 -7.35 6.14 -9.41
N ILE A 131 -6.52 7.01 -9.97
CA ILE A 131 -5.69 7.98 -9.25
C ILE A 131 -6.36 9.34 -9.38
N SER A 132 -6.76 9.96 -8.27
CA SER A 132 -7.31 11.31 -8.29
C SER A 132 -6.22 12.37 -8.47
N SER A 133 -6.61 13.62 -8.76
CA SER A 133 -5.66 14.72 -8.98
C SER A 133 -4.84 15.12 -7.73
N ASP A 134 -5.28 14.70 -6.54
CA ASP A 134 -4.49 14.80 -5.31
C ASP A 134 -3.45 13.66 -5.18
N GLY A 135 -3.47 12.68 -6.09
CA GLY A 135 -2.56 11.55 -6.16
C GLY A 135 -3.05 10.29 -5.43
N GLN A 136 -4.25 10.29 -4.85
CA GLN A 136 -4.78 9.11 -4.15
C GLN A 136 -5.20 8.02 -5.15
N TYR A 137 -4.69 6.81 -4.98
CA TYR A 137 -5.20 5.64 -5.67
C TYR A 137 -6.39 5.03 -4.93
N THR A 138 -7.43 4.65 -5.66
CA THR A 138 -8.57 3.90 -5.13
C THR A 138 -8.85 2.73 -6.06
N ALA A 139 -8.78 1.51 -5.54
CA ALA A 139 -9.15 0.33 -6.32
C ALA A 139 -10.67 0.35 -6.59
N SER A 140 -11.07 0.16 -7.84
CA SER A 140 -12.48 0.17 -8.23
C SER A 140 -12.65 -0.65 -9.51
N PRO A 141 -12.49 -1.99 -9.41
CA PRO A 141 -12.52 -2.84 -10.59
C PRO A 141 -13.88 -2.80 -11.27
N LYS A 142 -13.91 -2.41 -12.55
CA LYS A 142 -15.12 -2.38 -13.38
C LYS A 142 -14.76 -2.38 -14.87
N THR A 143 -15.75 -2.59 -15.73
CA THR A 143 -15.56 -2.45 -17.18
C THR A 143 -15.52 -0.97 -17.56
N LEU A 144 -14.47 -0.57 -18.27
CA LEU A 144 -14.40 0.70 -18.98
C LEU A 144 -15.10 0.57 -20.34
N ASP A 145 -15.92 1.55 -20.68
CA ASP A 145 -16.49 1.76 -22.00
C ASP A 145 -16.45 3.25 -22.33
N ALA A 146 -15.65 3.62 -23.33
CA ALA A 146 -15.38 5.03 -23.65
C ALA A 146 -15.33 5.27 -25.16
N THR A 147 -15.75 6.46 -25.59
CA THR A 147 -15.78 6.85 -27.01
C THR A 147 -14.97 8.12 -27.27
N PHE A 148 -14.20 8.10 -28.36
CA PHE A 148 -13.46 9.22 -28.90
C PHE A 148 -14.14 9.72 -30.17
N GLN A 149 -14.17 11.03 -30.35
CA GLN A 149 -14.60 11.67 -31.59
C GLN A 149 -13.39 12.17 -32.35
N LEU A 150 -13.38 11.95 -33.66
CA LEU A 150 -12.31 12.33 -34.55
C LEU A 150 -12.86 13.05 -35.78
N ALA A 151 -12.06 13.99 -36.28
CA ALA A 151 -12.29 14.66 -37.55
C ALA A 151 -11.01 14.65 -38.39
N LYS A 152 -11.18 14.66 -39.71
CA LYS A 152 -10.10 14.87 -40.67
C LYS A 152 -9.81 16.36 -40.78
N THR A 153 -8.54 16.74 -40.74
CA THR A 153 -8.13 18.13 -40.95
C THR A 153 -8.19 18.50 -42.44
N GLN A 154 -7.99 19.79 -42.76
CA GLN A 154 -7.92 20.27 -44.15
C GLN A 154 -6.78 19.61 -44.94
N GLU A 155 -5.72 19.19 -44.26
CA GLU A 155 -4.57 18.47 -44.81
C GLU A 155 -4.84 16.96 -44.98
N GLY A 156 -6.05 16.49 -44.68
CA GLY A 156 -6.45 15.10 -44.89
C GLY A 156 -5.99 14.12 -43.81
N VAL A 157 -5.53 14.60 -42.65
CA VAL A 157 -5.08 13.74 -41.53
C VAL A 157 -6.09 13.66 -40.40
N TRP A 158 -6.21 12.51 -39.75
CA TRP A 158 -7.15 12.31 -38.64
C TRP A 158 -6.63 12.92 -37.33
N ARG A 159 -7.50 13.59 -36.58
CA ARG A 159 -7.22 14.13 -35.24
C ARG A 159 -8.41 13.92 -34.30
N ILE A 160 -8.14 13.73 -33.02
CA ILE A 160 -9.15 13.60 -31.96
C ILE A 160 -9.75 14.98 -31.65
N THR A 161 -11.06 15.12 -31.81
CA THR A 161 -11.82 16.34 -31.52
C THR A 161 -12.61 16.23 -30.22
N GLY A 162 -12.95 15.02 -29.76
CA GLY A 162 -13.65 14.78 -28.51
C GLY A 162 -13.03 13.66 -27.69
N LEU A 163 -12.69 13.96 -26.43
CA LEU A 163 -12.16 13.01 -25.45
C LEU A 163 -13.28 12.51 -24.52
N PRO A 164 -13.16 11.28 -23.99
CA PRO A 164 -14.00 10.82 -22.88
C PRO A 164 -13.88 11.79 -21.68
N GLY A 165 -14.99 12.39 -21.25
CA GLY A 165 -15.00 13.39 -20.17
C GLY A 165 -14.78 14.85 -20.62
N GLY A 166 -14.63 15.11 -21.92
CA GLY A 166 -14.56 16.46 -22.48
C GLY A 166 -13.27 17.20 -22.08
N GLU A 167 -13.37 18.49 -21.74
CA GLU A 167 -12.21 19.34 -21.40
C GLU A 167 -11.50 18.93 -20.11
N LYS A 168 -12.19 18.20 -19.22
CA LYS A 168 -11.63 17.69 -17.95
C LYS A 168 -11.18 16.22 -18.07
N ALA A 169 -10.99 15.73 -19.28
CA ALA A 169 -10.56 14.36 -19.52
C ALA A 169 -9.25 14.06 -18.76
N GLY A 170 -9.30 13.05 -17.89
CA GLY A 170 -8.12 12.48 -17.26
C GLY A 170 -7.30 11.64 -18.24
N LEU A 171 -6.24 11.03 -17.73
CA LEU A 171 -5.46 10.05 -18.48
C LEU A 171 -6.11 8.66 -18.37
N LEU A 172 -6.01 7.87 -19.43
CA LEU A 172 -6.29 6.43 -19.41
C LEU A 172 -4.95 5.73 -19.54
N LEU A 173 -4.41 5.22 -18.43
CA LEU A 173 -3.10 4.58 -18.39
C LEU A 173 -3.23 3.12 -18.01
N THR A 174 -2.41 2.26 -18.58
CA THR A 174 -2.29 0.87 -18.08
C THR A 174 -1.57 0.85 -16.73
N GLN A 175 -1.74 -0.21 -15.95
CA GLN A 175 -0.96 -0.42 -14.71
C GLN A 175 0.55 -0.31 -14.98
N ASP A 176 1.02 -0.98 -16.02
CA ASP A 176 2.38 -0.88 -16.55
C ASP A 176 2.83 0.57 -16.86
N ASP A 177 1.94 1.40 -17.42
CA ASP A 177 2.25 2.80 -17.70
C ASP A 177 2.35 3.62 -16.40
N VAL A 178 1.49 3.35 -15.41
CA VAL A 178 1.55 3.99 -14.09
C VAL A 178 2.86 3.64 -13.39
N GLU A 179 3.26 2.37 -13.37
CA GLU A 179 4.52 1.90 -12.76
C GLU A 179 5.75 2.54 -13.42
N ARG A 180 5.73 2.70 -14.75
CA ARG A 180 6.81 3.38 -15.46
C ARG A 180 6.81 4.89 -15.25
N ALA A 181 5.66 5.54 -15.39
CA ALA A 181 5.57 7.00 -15.51
C ALA A 181 5.34 7.73 -14.19
N MET A 182 4.95 7.03 -13.13
CA MET A 182 4.65 7.60 -11.82
C MET A 182 5.48 6.93 -10.73
N ARG A 183 5.65 7.61 -9.61
CA ARG A 183 6.24 7.06 -8.39
C ARG A 183 5.26 7.17 -7.26
N THR A 184 5.22 6.10 -6.47
CA THR A 184 4.57 6.12 -5.18
C THR A 184 5.48 6.82 -4.19
N VAL A 185 4.97 7.85 -3.52
CA VAL A 185 5.68 8.59 -2.46
C VAL A 185 4.74 8.88 -1.30
N ASN A 186 5.28 9.04 -0.09
CA ASN A 186 4.50 9.49 1.05
C ASN A 186 4.71 10.98 1.31
N LEU A 187 3.60 11.71 1.49
CA LEU A 187 3.60 13.01 2.13
C LEU A 187 3.36 12.82 3.62
N PHE A 188 4.17 13.43 4.49
CA PHE A 188 4.00 13.26 5.93
C PHE A 188 3.24 14.45 6.52
N PHE A 189 2.29 14.17 7.41
CA PHE A 189 1.49 15.17 8.14
C PHE A 189 1.44 14.81 9.62
N TYR A 190 1.08 15.73 10.49
CA TYR A 190 0.97 15.45 11.92
C TYR A 190 -0.34 14.77 12.28
N ALA A 191 -0.26 13.76 13.15
CA ALA A 191 -1.40 13.29 13.92
C ALA A 191 -1.91 14.39 14.88
N PRO A 192 -3.13 14.25 15.44
CA PRO A 192 -3.68 15.22 16.39
C PRO A 192 -2.82 15.47 17.64
N ASP A 193 -1.95 14.53 18.01
CA ASP A 193 -0.97 14.67 19.10
C ASP A 193 0.12 15.72 18.81
N ARG A 194 0.20 16.22 17.56
CA ARG A 194 1.18 17.18 17.04
C ARG A 194 2.64 16.73 17.21
N HIS A 195 2.85 15.43 17.32
CA HIS A 195 4.15 14.81 17.50
C HIS A 195 4.39 13.70 16.47
N THR A 196 3.48 12.74 16.37
CA THR A 196 3.61 11.60 15.46
C THR A 196 3.29 12.03 14.03
N LEU A 197 4.13 11.64 13.08
CA LEU A 197 3.82 11.84 11.67
C LEU A 197 2.99 10.68 11.11
N VAL A 198 2.12 11.01 10.17
CA VAL A 198 1.20 10.12 9.48
C VAL A 198 1.53 10.20 7.99
N PRO A 199 1.86 9.07 7.35
CA PRO A 199 2.13 9.04 5.93
C PRO A 199 0.82 9.08 5.13
N ASN A 200 0.81 9.89 4.09
CA ASN A 200 -0.21 9.93 3.05
C ASN A 200 0.46 9.53 1.72
N GLY A 201 0.24 8.29 1.29
CA GLY A 201 0.71 7.82 -0.01
C GLY A 201 0.02 8.55 -1.16
N ILE A 202 0.80 8.95 -2.16
CA ILE A 202 0.33 9.53 -3.42
C ILE A 202 1.11 8.96 -4.60
N PHE A 203 0.48 8.92 -5.78
CA PHE A 203 1.16 8.75 -7.05
C PHE A 203 1.57 10.11 -7.61
N LEU A 204 2.87 10.27 -7.84
CA LEU A 204 3.48 11.48 -8.37
C LEU A 204 4.08 11.21 -9.75
N PRO A 205 3.67 11.93 -10.81
CA PRO A 205 4.30 11.79 -12.12
C PRO A 205 5.81 12.05 -12.11
N VAL A 206 6.57 11.26 -12.87
CA VAL A 206 8.00 11.48 -13.06
C VAL A 206 8.27 11.94 -14.48
N VAL A 207 8.56 13.24 -14.62
CA VAL A 207 9.00 13.84 -15.88
C VAL A 207 10.52 13.70 -16.03
N ASN A 208 11.25 14.14 -15.01
CA ASN A 208 12.69 13.97 -14.86
C ASN A 208 13.05 14.02 -13.38
N ARG A 209 14.21 13.45 -13.02
CA ARG A 209 14.67 13.38 -11.62
C ARG A 209 14.92 14.76 -11.02
N GLN A 210 15.44 15.72 -11.79
CA GLN A 210 15.79 17.04 -11.25
C GLN A 210 14.56 17.81 -10.73
N THR A 211 13.37 17.54 -11.27
CA THR A 211 12.13 18.20 -10.84
C THR A 211 11.41 17.49 -9.70
N LEU A 212 11.77 16.23 -9.39
CA LEU A 212 11.07 15.41 -8.41
C LEU A 212 11.04 16.01 -7.00
N PRO A 213 12.15 16.56 -6.44
CA PRO A 213 12.10 17.25 -5.14
C PRO A 213 11.10 18.41 -5.13
N THR A 214 11.07 19.20 -6.20
CA THR A 214 10.15 20.35 -6.33
C THR A 214 8.70 19.88 -6.36
N GLN A 215 8.39 18.85 -7.16
CA GLN A 215 7.03 18.31 -7.24
C GLN A 215 6.55 17.70 -5.92
N LEU A 216 7.44 16.98 -5.22
CA LEU A 216 7.15 16.37 -3.94
C LEU A 216 6.81 17.42 -2.86
N VAL A 217 7.64 18.46 -2.72
CA VAL A 217 7.38 19.53 -1.74
C VAL A 217 6.18 20.38 -2.15
N HIS A 218 5.96 20.60 -3.45
CA HIS A 218 4.74 21.26 -3.92
C HIS A 218 3.48 20.46 -3.55
N ALA A 219 3.51 19.14 -3.70
CA ALA A 219 2.41 18.27 -3.27
C ALA A 219 2.20 18.33 -1.75
N LEU A 220 3.27 18.31 -0.95
CA LEU A 220 3.21 18.47 0.51
C LEU A 220 2.51 19.79 0.92
N LEU A 221 2.90 20.90 0.29
CA LEU A 221 2.33 22.23 0.57
C LEU A 221 0.87 22.38 0.09
N THR A 222 0.45 21.58 -0.89
CA THR A 222 -0.97 21.53 -1.30
C THR A 222 -1.85 20.90 -0.20
N GLY A 223 -1.29 19.99 0.59
CA GLY A 223 -1.97 19.33 1.71
C GLY A 223 -2.29 17.85 1.45
N PRO A 224 -2.95 17.18 2.41
CA PRO A 224 -3.26 15.76 2.31
C PRO A 224 -4.31 15.49 1.25
N THR A 225 -4.34 14.23 0.79
CA THR A 225 -5.42 13.69 -0.03
C THR A 225 -6.78 13.77 0.68
N SER A 226 -7.84 13.76 -0.12
CA SER A 226 -9.22 13.94 0.33
C SER A 226 -9.66 12.99 1.45
N TRP A 227 -9.25 11.72 1.41
CA TRP A 227 -9.65 10.73 2.41
C TRP A 227 -9.01 10.98 3.78
N LEU A 228 -7.79 11.52 3.84
CA LEU A 228 -7.06 11.77 5.09
C LEU A 228 -7.31 13.18 5.64
N LYS A 229 -7.91 14.07 4.83
CA LYS A 229 -8.29 15.43 5.22
C LYS A 229 -9.17 15.41 6.49
N GLY A 230 -8.82 16.25 7.46
CA GLY A 230 -9.51 16.36 8.75
C GLY A 230 -9.00 15.38 9.82
N ALA A 231 -8.24 14.35 9.44
CA ALA A 231 -7.59 13.43 10.37
C ALA A 231 -6.16 13.88 10.75
N VAL A 232 -5.52 14.66 9.88
CA VAL A 232 -4.14 15.12 10.01
C VAL A 232 -4.00 16.63 9.93
N GLN A 233 -2.89 17.15 10.43
CA GLN A 233 -2.55 18.58 10.45
C GLN A 233 -1.25 18.84 9.68
N THR A 234 -1.20 19.96 8.95
CA THR A 234 0.05 20.45 8.34
C THR A 234 0.72 21.45 9.28
N ALA A 235 2.06 21.44 9.34
CA ALA A 235 2.84 22.43 10.06
C ALA A 235 3.02 23.74 9.29
N PHE A 236 2.68 23.74 7.99
CA PHE A 236 2.80 24.91 7.13
C PHE A 236 1.57 25.82 7.24
N PRO A 237 1.77 27.12 7.51
CA PRO A 237 0.69 28.10 7.44
C PRO A 237 0.05 28.16 6.05
N GLU A 238 -1.24 28.47 6.02
CA GLU A 238 -1.98 28.67 4.77
C GLU A 238 -1.29 29.70 3.87
N GLY A 239 -1.26 29.45 2.56
CA GLY A 239 -0.62 30.32 1.58
C GLY A 239 0.89 30.14 1.43
N THR A 240 1.54 29.31 2.26
CA THR A 240 2.96 28.96 2.11
C THR A 240 3.22 28.29 0.74
N ARG A 241 4.18 28.82 -0.01
CA ARG A 241 4.58 28.31 -1.34
C ARG A 241 6.10 28.22 -1.45
N LEU A 242 6.57 27.43 -2.41
CA LEU A 242 7.96 27.51 -2.86
C LEU A 242 8.17 28.83 -3.62
N ARG A 243 9.24 29.58 -3.30
CA ARG A 243 9.64 30.78 -4.05
C ARG A 243 10.37 30.43 -5.35
N ARG A 244 11.03 29.27 -5.38
CA ARG A 244 11.86 28.80 -6.49
C ARG A 244 11.84 27.26 -6.54
N PRO A 245 12.10 26.63 -7.70
CA PRO A 245 12.35 25.19 -7.76
C PRO A 245 13.49 24.80 -6.83
N ILE A 246 13.34 23.65 -6.17
CA ILE A 246 14.35 23.09 -5.26
C ILE A 246 15.57 22.69 -6.08
N ARG A 247 16.74 23.15 -5.62
CA ARG A 247 18.03 22.75 -6.17
C ARG A 247 18.71 21.80 -5.21
N VAL A 248 19.31 20.75 -5.77
CA VAL A 248 20.14 19.79 -5.04
C VAL A 248 21.58 19.97 -5.51
N GLU A 249 22.45 20.48 -4.63
CA GLU A 249 23.86 20.73 -4.91
C GLU A 249 24.69 19.99 -3.85
N ASN A 250 25.64 19.15 -4.27
CA ASN A 250 26.46 18.32 -3.36
C ASN A 250 25.60 17.54 -2.33
N GLU A 251 24.52 16.91 -2.80
CA GLU A 251 23.53 16.17 -1.99
C GLU A 251 22.78 17.02 -0.95
N VAL A 252 22.83 18.35 -1.07
CA VAL A 252 22.11 19.30 -0.21
C VAL A 252 20.94 19.93 -0.96
N ALA A 253 19.71 19.67 -0.51
CA ALA A 253 18.52 20.32 -1.05
C ALA A 253 18.24 21.67 -0.37
N THR A 254 18.05 22.73 -1.16
CA THR A 254 17.61 24.04 -0.62
C THR A 254 16.13 24.26 -0.86
N VAL A 255 15.35 24.39 0.22
CA VAL A 255 13.91 24.66 0.21
C VAL A 255 13.69 26.12 0.60
N ASP A 256 13.37 26.99 -0.37
CA ASP A 256 13.05 28.40 -0.12
C ASP A 256 11.55 28.65 -0.18
N LEU A 257 10.95 28.94 0.98
CA LEU A 257 9.52 29.16 1.16
C LEU A 257 9.18 30.65 1.20
N THR A 258 7.93 30.99 0.89
CA THR A 258 7.41 32.35 1.01
C THR A 258 7.29 32.79 2.49
N LYS A 259 7.18 34.09 2.73
CA LYS A 259 7.18 34.72 4.06
C LYS A 259 6.10 34.19 5.00
N GLU A 260 5.00 33.66 4.47
CA GLU A 260 3.89 33.06 5.24
C GLU A 260 4.38 31.93 6.15
N ALA A 261 5.43 31.20 5.73
CA ALA A 261 6.06 30.16 6.55
C ALA A 261 6.55 30.66 7.91
N ARG A 262 6.85 31.97 8.08
CA ARG A 262 7.30 32.53 9.37
C ARG A 262 6.28 32.42 10.49
N ALA A 263 4.99 32.27 10.16
CA ALA A 263 3.93 32.06 11.15
C ALA A 263 3.89 30.61 11.69
N GLY A 264 4.61 29.68 11.06
CA GLY A 264 4.67 28.28 11.43
C GLY A 264 5.72 28.00 12.51
N ASN A 265 5.66 26.80 13.09
CA ASN A 265 6.70 26.31 13.99
C ASN A 265 7.83 25.65 13.16
N LEU A 266 9.05 26.18 13.27
CA LEU A 266 10.20 25.76 12.46
C LEU A 266 10.54 24.28 12.63
N ASP A 267 10.53 23.77 13.86
CA ASP A 267 10.82 22.36 14.17
C ASP A 267 9.82 21.44 13.49
N ARG A 268 8.52 21.76 13.61
CA ARG A 268 7.47 20.95 13.01
C ARG A 268 7.49 20.96 11.49
N MET A 269 7.69 22.13 10.88
CA MET A 269 7.88 22.24 9.43
C MET A 269 9.11 21.43 8.98
N SER A 270 10.19 21.46 9.76
CA SER A 270 11.43 20.77 9.44
C SER A 270 11.32 19.26 9.55
N ALA A 271 10.68 18.73 10.59
CA ALA A 271 10.36 17.32 10.70
C ALA A 271 9.46 16.85 9.55
N GLN A 272 8.43 17.63 9.19
CA GLN A 272 7.52 17.30 8.09
C GLN A 272 8.24 17.24 6.73
N LEU A 273 9.15 18.18 6.45
CA LEU A 273 9.99 18.18 5.26
C LEU A 273 11.01 17.04 5.25
N SER A 274 11.70 16.84 6.36
CA SER A 274 12.71 15.79 6.52
C SER A 274 12.12 14.39 6.27
N TRP A 275 10.93 14.11 6.83
CA TRP A 275 10.22 12.85 6.59
C TRP A 275 9.68 12.70 5.17
N THR A 276 9.28 13.80 4.54
CA THR A 276 8.84 13.73 3.14
C THR A 276 10.02 13.52 2.19
N MET A 277 11.11 14.28 2.34
CA MET A 277 12.25 14.28 1.42
C MET A 277 13.21 13.10 1.60
N ARG A 278 13.26 12.43 2.76
CA ARG A 278 14.16 11.28 2.99
C ARG A 278 13.96 10.09 2.04
N GLN A 279 12.84 10.07 1.33
CA GLN A 279 12.54 9.06 0.32
C GLN A 279 13.37 9.27 -0.97
N LEU A 280 13.93 10.47 -1.16
CA LEU A 280 14.76 10.85 -2.31
C LEU A 280 16.24 10.59 -1.99
N SER A 281 16.83 9.56 -2.59
CA SER A 281 18.15 9.08 -2.19
C SER A 281 19.28 10.05 -2.55
N GLU A 282 19.06 10.96 -3.49
CA GLU A 282 19.99 12.03 -3.88
C GLU A 282 20.11 13.15 -2.83
N ILE A 283 19.20 13.21 -1.86
CA ILE A 283 19.20 14.22 -0.78
C ILE A 283 19.74 13.56 0.49
N LYS A 284 20.94 13.95 0.93
CA LYS A 284 21.50 13.52 2.23
C LYS A 284 21.30 14.56 3.31
N ARG A 285 21.29 15.84 2.92
CA ARG A 285 21.09 16.98 3.80
C ARG A 285 20.19 18.00 3.12
N TRP A 286 19.64 18.93 3.90
CA TRP A 286 18.78 19.97 3.35
C TRP A 286 18.82 21.25 4.20
N GLN A 287 18.49 22.38 3.60
CA GLN A 287 18.41 23.69 4.24
C GLN A 287 17.03 24.32 4.00
N LEU A 288 16.43 24.85 5.06
CA LEU A 288 15.23 25.66 4.99
C LEU A 288 15.59 27.14 4.86
N ARG A 289 14.94 27.84 3.93
CA ARG A 289 14.96 29.30 3.83
C ARG A 289 13.55 29.84 3.82
N ILE A 290 13.37 31.01 4.40
CA ILE A 290 12.11 31.74 4.36
C ILE A 290 12.37 33.15 3.84
N ASP A 291 11.77 33.46 2.70
CA ASP A 291 11.99 34.71 1.97
C ASP A 291 13.46 34.92 1.56
N GLY A 292 14.19 33.82 1.33
CA GLY A 292 15.60 33.82 0.92
C GLY A 292 16.59 33.75 2.09
N GLU A 293 16.12 33.98 3.32
CA GLU A 293 16.93 33.94 4.54
C GLU A 293 16.98 32.52 5.11
N PRO A 294 18.17 31.94 5.37
CA PRO A 294 18.29 30.68 6.08
C PRO A 294 17.64 30.74 7.47
N VAL A 295 16.89 29.70 7.81
CA VAL A 295 16.30 29.54 9.14
C VAL A 295 16.76 28.24 9.77
N THR A 296 16.92 28.25 11.08
CA THR A 296 17.48 27.14 11.85
C THR A 296 16.47 26.70 12.91
N PRO A 297 16.04 25.43 12.90
CA PRO A 297 15.23 24.85 13.98
C PRO A 297 15.99 24.84 15.31
N SER A 298 15.26 24.67 16.42
CA SER A 298 15.88 24.57 17.73
C SER A 298 16.83 23.36 17.80
N ASP A 299 17.99 23.55 18.43
CA ASP A 299 19.02 22.51 18.67
C ASP A 299 19.54 21.81 17.40
N MET A 300 19.45 22.47 16.24
CA MET A 300 19.91 21.95 14.95
C MET A 300 20.81 22.97 14.23
N ASP A 301 21.59 22.49 13.26
CA ASP A 301 22.26 23.36 12.30
C ASP A 301 21.30 23.82 11.19
N SER A 302 21.64 24.93 10.53
CA SER A 302 20.86 25.42 9.38
C SER A 302 20.80 24.42 8.21
N THR A 303 21.79 23.51 8.14
CA THR A 303 21.81 22.38 7.21
C THR A 303 21.59 21.10 7.99
N GLN A 304 20.44 20.46 7.77
CA GLN A 304 19.95 19.34 8.55
C GLN A 304 20.16 18.02 7.79
N PRO A 305 20.53 16.91 8.46
CA PRO A 305 20.47 15.57 7.86
C PRO A 305 19.05 15.22 7.43
N VAL A 306 18.90 14.52 6.30
CA VAL A 306 17.56 14.13 5.81
C VAL A 306 16.86 13.13 6.72
N HIS A 307 17.64 12.31 7.44
CA HIS A 307 17.17 11.35 8.45
C HIS A 307 17.15 11.91 9.88
N ALA A 308 17.14 13.23 10.05
CA ALA A 308 16.87 13.85 11.35
C ALA A 308 15.40 13.60 11.79
N TRP A 309 15.00 14.06 12.99
CA TRP A 309 13.60 14.01 13.43
C TRP A 309 12.99 12.60 13.58
N GLU A 310 13.80 11.58 13.88
CA GLU A 310 13.33 10.20 14.12
C GLU A 310 12.33 10.08 15.29
N VAL A 311 12.33 11.07 16.20
CA VAL A 311 11.36 11.15 17.29
C VAL A 311 9.92 11.23 16.78
N ASN A 312 9.69 11.76 15.57
CA ASN A 312 8.39 11.91 14.95
C ASN A 312 7.94 10.70 14.10
N SER A 313 8.67 9.58 14.17
CA SER A 313 8.40 8.38 13.36
C SER A 313 6.94 7.90 13.48
N PRO A 314 6.26 7.59 12.35
CA PRO A 314 4.92 6.99 12.39
C PRO A 314 4.88 5.63 13.12
N ASP A 315 5.94 4.84 12.97
CA ASP A 315 6.10 3.57 13.69
C ASP A 315 6.55 3.76 15.14
N GLY A 316 6.91 4.99 15.51
CA GLY A 316 7.50 5.37 16.79
C GLY A 316 8.95 4.93 16.91
N ARG A 317 9.50 5.07 18.12
CA ARG A 317 10.85 4.58 18.41
C ARG A 317 10.83 3.05 18.48
N VAL A 318 11.53 2.40 17.55
CA VAL A 318 11.93 1.00 17.71
C VAL A 318 12.98 0.98 18.83
N PRO A 319 12.74 0.33 19.98
CA PRO A 319 13.78 0.19 21.00
C PRO A 319 15.00 -0.49 20.37
N ARG A 320 16.17 0.14 20.46
CA ARG A 320 17.43 -0.47 19.97
C ARG A 320 17.90 -1.64 20.84
N ASP A 321 17.34 -1.76 22.04
CA ASP A 321 17.60 -2.88 22.94
C ASP A 321 16.63 -4.03 22.63
N GLU A 322 17.20 -5.17 22.23
CA GLU A 322 16.56 -6.38 21.70
C GLU A 322 15.54 -7.05 22.65
N ALA A 323 15.29 -6.51 23.85
CA ALA A 323 14.54 -7.17 24.92
C ALA A 323 13.00 -7.06 24.82
N HIS A 324 12.44 -6.26 23.90
CA HIS A 324 11.02 -5.91 23.93
C HIS A 324 10.24 -6.14 22.62
N GLN A 325 10.70 -7.00 21.71
CA GLN A 325 9.86 -7.48 20.60
C GLN A 325 9.52 -8.96 20.72
N ASN A 326 9.34 -9.46 21.95
CA ASN A 326 8.84 -10.81 22.13
C ASN A 326 7.43 -10.92 21.52
N ALA A 327 7.30 -11.81 20.56
CA ALA A 327 5.98 -12.19 20.07
C ALA A 327 5.24 -12.92 21.17
N TYR A 328 3.95 -12.62 21.30
CA TYR A 328 3.03 -13.38 22.14
C TYR A 328 2.33 -14.42 21.29
N VAL A 329 2.12 -15.60 21.85
CA VAL A 329 1.46 -16.74 21.20
C VAL A 329 0.60 -17.49 22.21
N VAL A 330 -0.36 -18.28 21.73
CA VAL A 330 -1.06 -19.27 22.57
C VAL A 330 -0.36 -20.61 22.40
N GLY A 331 0.32 -21.06 23.45
CA GLY A 331 1.08 -22.32 23.43
C GLY A 331 0.19 -23.57 23.51
N PRO A 332 0.79 -24.77 23.49
CA PRO A 332 0.05 -26.04 23.52
C PRO A 332 -0.75 -26.26 24.82
N SER A 333 -0.32 -25.61 25.91
CA SER A 333 -1.05 -25.57 27.18
C SER A 333 -2.36 -24.77 27.11
N GLY A 334 -2.61 -24.05 26.01
CA GLY A 334 -3.73 -23.14 25.84
C GLY A 334 -3.53 -21.79 26.50
N PHE A 335 -2.36 -21.53 27.10
CA PHE A 335 -2.04 -20.28 27.78
C PHE A 335 -1.25 -19.32 26.90
N LEU A 336 -1.46 -18.02 27.16
CA LEU A 336 -0.66 -16.94 26.59
C LEU A 336 0.80 -17.09 27.04
N GLY A 337 1.70 -17.14 26.06
CA GLY A 337 3.13 -17.26 26.23
C GLY A 337 3.90 -16.27 25.37
N THR A 338 5.19 -16.13 25.64
CA THR A 338 6.16 -15.45 24.77
C THR A 338 6.93 -16.48 23.94
N MET A 339 7.37 -16.07 22.75
CA MET A 339 8.26 -16.90 21.93
C MET A 339 9.71 -16.73 22.36
N GLU A 340 10.36 -17.84 22.73
CA GLU A 340 11.78 -17.94 23.05
C GLU A 340 12.40 -19.09 22.26
N GLU A 341 13.39 -18.82 21.40
CA GLU A 341 14.13 -19.84 20.62
C GLU A 341 13.24 -20.95 20.02
N ASP A 342 12.17 -20.55 19.33
CA ASP A 342 11.16 -21.41 18.69
C ASP A 342 10.21 -22.19 19.63
N GLN A 343 10.20 -21.89 20.93
CA GLN A 343 9.25 -22.44 21.90
C GLN A 343 8.30 -21.37 22.45
N ALA A 344 7.09 -21.79 22.80
CA ALA A 344 6.12 -20.94 23.49
C ALA A 344 6.25 -21.14 25.01
N GLN A 345 6.75 -20.13 25.72
CA GLN A 345 6.89 -20.14 27.18
C GLN A 345 5.69 -19.43 27.83
N PRO A 346 4.86 -20.12 28.62
CA PRO A 346 3.70 -19.50 29.26
C PRO A 346 4.08 -18.34 30.17
N VAL A 347 3.42 -17.19 30.00
CA VAL A 347 3.62 -16.00 30.85
C VAL A 347 2.37 -15.65 31.65
N VAL A 348 1.18 -15.92 31.12
CA VAL A 348 -0.10 -15.76 31.81
C VAL A 348 -0.84 -17.09 31.78
N THR A 349 -1.18 -17.60 32.95
CA THR A 349 -1.83 -18.91 33.12
C THR A 349 -3.20 -18.78 33.78
N GLY A 350 -3.95 -19.88 33.82
CA GLY A 350 -5.34 -19.88 34.30
C GLY A 350 -6.31 -19.24 33.29
N PRO A 351 -7.51 -18.84 33.72
CA PRO A 351 -8.55 -18.32 32.82
C PRO A 351 -8.09 -17.10 32.00
N ALA A 352 -7.25 -16.23 32.58
CA ALA A 352 -6.74 -15.03 31.91
C ALA A 352 -5.74 -15.34 30.80
N GLY A 353 -5.07 -16.49 30.87
CA GLY A 353 -4.16 -16.96 29.83
C GLY A 353 -4.87 -17.70 28.70
N SER A 354 -6.07 -18.23 28.95
CA SER A 354 -6.82 -19.06 28.01
C SER A 354 -7.71 -18.23 27.08
N LEU A 355 -7.09 -17.43 26.22
CA LEU A 355 -7.75 -16.53 25.28
C LEU A 355 -7.54 -16.98 23.84
N SER A 356 -8.49 -16.65 22.96
CA SER A 356 -8.26 -16.67 21.52
C SER A 356 -7.92 -15.28 21.01
N ARG A 357 -7.10 -15.19 19.95
CA ARG A 357 -6.66 -13.91 19.36
C ARG A 357 -6.18 -12.88 20.40
N PRO A 358 -5.21 -13.22 21.27
CA PRO A 358 -4.73 -12.31 22.30
C PRO A 358 -4.01 -11.10 21.71
N ALA A 359 -4.06 -9.98 22.42
CA ALA A 359 -3.34 -8.76 22.12
C ALA A 359 -2.86 -8.09 23.41
N VAL A 360 -1.58 -7.76 23.48
CA VAL A 360 -0.95 -7.08 24.62
C VAL A 360 -0.81 -5.59 24.34
N ALA A 361 -1.14 -4.76 25.31
CA ALA A 361 -1.02 -3.31 25.20
C ALA A 361 0.45 -2.87 25.03
N PRO A 362 0.74 -1.75 24.32
CA PRO A 362 2.10 -1.24 24.07
C PRO A 362 3.01 -1.12 25.30
N ASP A 363 2.44 -0.86 26.47
CA ASP A 363 3.16 -0.66 27.72
C ASP A 363 3.24 -1.93 28.60
N TYR A 364 2.79 -3.07 28.08
CA TYR A 364 2.85 -4.39 28.72
C TYR A 364 2.07 -4.50 30.04
N GLN A 365 1.18 -3.55 30.33
CA GLN A 365 0.44 -3.53 31.60
C GLN A 365 -0.87 -4.31 31.56
N GLU A 366 -1.43 -4.51 30.37
CA GLU A 366 -2.75 -5.12 30.19
C GLU A 366 -2.78 -5.97 28.92
N LEU A 367 -3.54 -7.07 28.98
CA LEU A 367 -3.84 -7.91 27.82
C LEU A 367 -5.34 -7.95 27.56
N ALA A 368 -5.71 -8.13 26.29
CA ALA A 368 -7.07 -8.39 25.86
C ALA A 368 -7.10 -9.62 24.95
N GLY A 369 -8.25 -10.28 24.88
CA GLY A 369 -8.49 -11.38 23.94
C GLY A 369 -9.95 -11.72 23.87
N LEU A 370 -10.27 -12.76 23.11
CA LEU A 370 -11.64 -13.20 22.89
C LEU A 370 -11.91 -14.52 23.62
N SER A 371 -13.17 -14.72 24.03
CA SER A 371 -13.68 -16.06 24.36
C SER A 371 -13.50 -17.03 23.19
N ALA A 372 -13.54 -18.34 23.42
CA ALA A 372 -13.42 -19.34 22.36
C ALA A 372 -14.50 -19.20 21.27
N ALA A 373 -15.69 -18.69 21.63
CA ALA A 373 -16.78 -18.43 20.70
C ALA A 373 -16.70 -17.04 20.04
N ALA A 374 -15.75 -16.19 20.43
CA ALA A 374 -15.60 -14.79 20.01
C ALA A 374 -16.83 -13.90 20.27
N ASP A 375 -17.62 -14.23 21.28
CA ASP A 375 -18.81 -13.48 21.73
C ASP A 375 -18.56 -12.64 22.99
N GLN A 376 -17.35 -12.70 23.55
CA GLN A 376 -16.92 -11.85 24.66
C GLN A 376 -15.53 -11.29 24.40
N VAL A 377 -15.32 -10.04 24.81
CA VAL A 377 -13.99 -9.44 24.96
C VAL A 377 -13.57 -9.56 26.41
N LEU A 378 -12.42 -10.17 26.64
CA LEU A 378 -11.85 -10.42 27.96
C LEU A 378 -10.59 -9.58 28.14
N VAL A 379 -10.38 -9.05 29.34
CA VAL A 379 -9.16 -8.31 29.71
C VAL A 379 -8.59 -8.81 31.02
N ALA A 380 -7.27 -8.70 31.19
CA ALA A 380 -6.55 -9.06 32.40
C ALA A 380 -5.28 -8.22 32.59
N ALA A 381 -4.90 -8.02 33.85
CA ALA A 381 -3.66 -7.36 34.27
C ALA A 381 -3.18 -7.91 35.63
N PRO A 382 -1.86 -7.99 35.89
CA PRO A 382 -0.75 -7.70 34.97
C PRO A 382 -0.60 -8.78 33.86
N VAL A 383 0.29 -8.57 32.89
CA VAL A 383 0.57 -9.51 31.78
C VAL A 383 1.53 -10.63 32.21
N THR A 384 1.43 -11.08 33.46
CA THR A 384 2.22 -12.19 34.02
C THR A 384 1.44 -12.93 35.12
N GLY A 385 1.80 -14.19 35.37
CA GLY A 385 1.27 -14.98 36.48
C GLY A 385 -0.15 -15.49 36.25
N THR A 386 -1.04 -15.29 37.23
CA THR A 386 -2.43 -15.77 37.25
C THR A 386 -3.42 -14.61 37.56
N PRO A 387 -3.44 -13.55 36.73
CA PRO A 387 -4.29 -12.40 36.97
C PRO A 387 -5.77 -12.76 36.86
N ALA A 388 -6.62 -11.98 37.53
CA ALA A 388 -8.06 -12.12 37.39
C ALA A 388 -8.51 -11.68 35.99
N THR A 389 -9.32 -12.51 35.34
CA THR A 389 -9.96 -12.16 34.06
C THR A 389 -11.24 -11.38 34.30
N ARG A 390 -11.49 -10.36 33.47
CA ARG A 390 -12.74 -9.60 33.47
C ARG A 390 -13.36 -9.60 32.08
N VAL A 391 -14.67 -9.85 32.02
CA VAL A 391 -15.46 -9.62 30.80
C VAL A 391 -15.63 -8.12 30.61
N LEU A 392 -15.13 -7.59 29.49
CA LEU A 392 -15.25 -6.19 29.11
C LEU A 392 -16.52 -5.93 28.29
N LEU A 393 -16.80 -6.79 27.32
CA LEU A 393 -17.95 -6.68 26.42
C LEU A 393 -18.59 -8.06 26.20
N ASN A 394 -19.91 -8.07 26.04
CA ASN A 394 -20.68 -9.21 25.56
C ASN A 394 -21.31 -8.84 24.23
N ALA A 395 -21.21 -9.72 23.24
CA ALA A 395 -21.80 -9.51 21.93
C ALA A 395 -23.33 -9.63 22.01
N LYS A 396 -24.02 -8.89 21.16
CA LYS A 396 -25.42 -9.13 20.85
C LYS A 396 -25.59 -10.51 20.23
N GLU A 397 -26.81 -11.02 20.30
CA GLU A 397 -27.15 -12.31 19.70
C GLU A 397 -26.73 -12.38 18.22
N GLY A 398 -26.02 -13.45 17.86
CA GLY A 398 -25.52 -13.68 16.51
C GLY A 398 -24.31 -12.82 16.09
N ALA A 399 -23.87 -11.87 16.91
CA ALA A 399 -22.68 -11.07 16.65
C ALA A 399 -21.41 -11.75 17.20
N ARG A 400 -20.26 -11.34 16.67
CA ARG A 400 -18.92 -11.76 17.08
C ARG A 400 -17.98 -10.56 17.11
N PHE A 401 -16.97 -10.61 17.96
CA PHE A 401 -15.93 -9.61 18.01
C PHE A 401 -14.77 -9.95 17.08
N THR A 402 -14.18 -8.94 16.45
CA THR A 402 -12.87 -9.06 15.80
C THR A 402 -11.78 -9.20 16.86
N ALA A 403 -10.58 -9.65 16.46
CA ALA A 403 -9.44 -9.64 17.36
C ALA A 403 -9.18 -8.21 17.91
N PRO A 404 -8.84 -8.05 19.21
CA PRO A 404 -8.59 -6.73 19.77
C PRO A 404 -7.36 -6.05 19.15
N SER A 405 -7.42 -4.73 19.02
CA SER A 405 -6.31 -3.90 18.54
C SER A 405 -6.01 -2.79 19.53
N TRP A 406 -4.73 -2.55 19.81
CA TRP A 406 -4.28 -1.45 20.65
C TRP A 406 -3.73 -0.32 19.79
N SER A 407 -4.00 0.93 20.16
CA SER A 407 -3.25 2.10 19.70
C SER A 407 -2.13 2.44 20.70
N ARG A 408 -1.16 3.24 20.24
CA ARG A 408 0.04 3.64 20.99
C ARG A 408 -0.25 4.22 22.38
N ASP A 409 -1.37 4.92 22.53
CA ASP A 409 -1.83 5.55 23.76
C ASP A 409 -2.49 4.55 24.74
N GLY A 410 -2.54 3.25 24.42
CA GLY A 410 -3.17 2.23 25.25
C GLY A 410 -4.70 2.20 25.12
N THR A 411 -5.27 2.84 24.09
CA THR A 411 -6.69 2.68 23.77
C THR A 411 -6.94 1.33 23.10
N LEU A 412 -7.93 0.59 23.60
CA LEU A 412 -8.38 -0.70 23.07
C LEU A 412 -9.50 -0.51 22.06
N TRP A 413 -9.39 -1.19 20.92
CA TRP A 413 -10.33 -1.13 19.80
C TRP A 413 -10.79 -2.53 19.43
N VAL A 414 -12.12 -2.72 19.32
CA VAL A 414 -12.71 -3.99 18.91
C VAL A 414 -13.96 -3.70 18.07
N VAL A 415 -14.19 -4.46 17.00
CA VAL A 415 -15.44 -4.38 16.24
C VAL A 415 -16.34 -5.53 16.63
N GLU A 416 -17.57 -5.21 17.05
CA GLU A 416 -18.67 -6.17 17.15
C GLU A 416 -19.34 -6.26 15.78
N SER A 417 -19.51 -7.47 15.24
CA SER A 417 -19.85 -7.66 13.84
C SER A 417 -20.83 -8.82 13.64
N LYS A 418 -21.83 -8.59 12.79
CA LYS A 418 -22.71 -9.61 12.21
C LYS A 418 -22.79 -9.42 10.70
N LYS A 419 -23.55 -10.26 9.99
CA LYS A 419 -23.55 -10.32 8.52
C LYS A 419 -23.75 -8.97 7.81
N ASP A 420 -24.65 -8.13 8.33
CA ASP A 420 -25.05 -6.89 7.67
C ASP A 420 -24.96 -5.66 8.60
N GLU A 421 -24.38 -5.81 9.80
CA GLU A 421 -24.18 -4.69 10.73
C GLU A 421 -22.90 -4.85 11.54
N SER A 422 -22.30 -3.73 11.95
CA SER A 422 -21.19 -3.73 12.89
C SER A 422 -21.14 -2.47 13.76
N TRP A 423 -20.45 -2.56 14.90
CA TRP A 423 -20.22 -1.46 15.84
C TRP A 423 -18.75 -1.44 16.25
N LEU A 424 -18.12 -0.27 16.19
CA LEU A 424 -16.76 -0.09 16.68
C LEU A 424 -16.80 0.33 18.16
N TRP A 425 -16.24 -0.53 19.02
CA TRP A 425 -16.04 -0.28 20.44
C TRP A 425 -14.62 0.25 20.69
N VAL A 426 -14.53 1.26 21.56
CA VAL A 426 -13.29 1.93 21.94
C VAL A 426 -13.23 2.07 23.45
N ARG A 427 -12.08 1.77 24.05
CA ARG A 427 -11.90 1.85 25.50
C ARG A 427 -10.50 2.37 25.87
N ARG A 428 -10.44 3.57 26.44
CA ARG A 428 -9.23 4.03 27.15
C ARG A 428 -9.08 3.25 28.46
N ARG A 429 -7.84 3.02 28.89
CA ARG A 429 -7.60 2.28 30.14
C ARG A 429 -8.23 3.02 31.33
N GLY A 430 -8.94 2.28 32.18
CA GLY A 430 -9.64 2.84 33.34
C GLY A 430 -11.01 3.46 33.03
N GLU A 431 -11.38 3.59 31.75
CA GLU A 431 -12.68 4.09 31.32
C GLU A 431 -13.62 2.95 30.89
N ALA A 432 -14.92 3.25 30.87
CA ALA A 432 -15.91 2.36 30.29
C ALA A 432 -15.77 2.31 28.75
N PRO A 433 -16.01 1.16 28.11
CA PRO A 433 -16.03 1.09 26.64
C PRO A 433 -17.20 1.91 26.08
N VAL A 434 -16.94 2.63 24.98
CA VAL A 434 -17.93 3.44 24.25
C VAL A 434 -17.96 3.06 22.78
N HIS A 435 -19.06 3.37 22.10
CA HIS A 435 -19.12 3.29 20.64
C HIS A 435 -18.45 4.49 19.99
N ALA A 436 -17.82 4.28 18.83
CA ALA A 436 -17.55 5.38 17.91
C ALA A 436 -18.88 6.02 17.49
N ALA A 437 -18.96 7.36 17.56
CA ALA A 437 -20.19 8.09 17.26
C ALA A 437 -20.56 7.97 15.77
N HIS A 438 -19.56 8.02 14.89
CA HIS A 438 -19.71 7.68 13.48
C HIS A 438 -18.82 6.50 13.12
N TRP A 439 -19.42 5.50 12.48
CA TRP A 439 -18.77 4.28 12.03
C TRP A 439 -19.14 3.98 10.58
N GLY A 440 -18.20 4.21 9.66
CA GLY A 440 -18.43 4.11 8.22
C GLY A 440 -18.71 2.70 7.69
N LEU A 441 -18.60 1.66 8.53
CA LEU A 441 -18.89 0.26 8.17
C LEU A 441 -20.10 -0.30 8.93
N GLY A 442 -20.92 0.55 9.55
CA GLY A 442 -22.03 0.11 10.40
C GLY A 442 -23.05 -0.80 9.72
N GLY A 443 -23.17 -0.75 8.39
CA GLY A 443 -24.04 -1.65 7.59
C GLY A 443 -23.29 -2.79 6.89
N ARG A 444 -22.12 -3.20 7.40
CA ARG A 444 -21.28 -4.24 6.78
C ARG A 444 -20.74 -5.20 7.82
N GLN A 445 -20.55 -6.46 7.42
CA GLN A 445 -19.74 -7.40 8.18
C GLN A 445 -18.26 -7.02 8.12
N VAL A 446 -17.68 -6.81 9.30
CA VAL A 446 -16.26 -6.62 9.50
C VAL A 446 -15.65 -7.90 10.07
N LEU A 447 -14.54 -8.35 9.49
CA LEU A 447 -13.86 -9.61 9.82
C LEU A 447 -12.58 -9.35 10.61
N GLU A 448 -11.86 -8.28 10.29
CA GLU A 448 -10.66 -7.86 11.01
C GLU A 448 -10.60 -6.35 11.08
N PHE A 449 -10.09 -5.81 12.20
CA PHE A 449 -9.85 -4.38 12.39
C PHE A 449 -8.53 -4.18 13.14
N ARG A 450 -7.66 -3.32 12.62
CA ARG A 450 -6.31 -3.08 13.13
C ARG A 450 -5.95 -1.60 13.02
N VAL A 451 -5.78 -0.94 14.16
CA VAL A 451 -5.30 0.45 14.22
C VAL A 451 -3.80 0.48 13.89
N ALA A 452 -3.39 1.51 13.14
CA ALA A 452 -2.00 1.81 12.82
C ALA A 452 -1.27 2.42 14.03
N ARG A 453 0.06 2.32 14.05
CA ARG A 453 0.91 2.87 15.12
C ARG A 453 0.90 4.41 15.19
N ASP A 454 0.45 5.05 14.12
CA ASP A 454 0.24 6.50 14.05
C ASP A 454 -1.07 6.98 14.68
N GLY A 455 -1.98 6.06 15.04
CA GLY A 455 -3.26 6.36 15.70
C GLY A 455 -4.31 7.05 14.82
N VAL A 456 -4.01 7.31 13.55
CA VAL A 456 -4.88 8.04 12.61
C VAL A 456 -5.42 7.13 11.51
N ARG A 457 -4.74 6.03 11.19
CA ARG A 457 -5.19 5.08 10.16
C ARG A 457 -5.62 3.76 10.78
N ALA A 458 -6.55 3.08 10.12
CA ALA A 458 -6.97 1.73 10.46
C ALA A 458 -7.06 0.85 9.21
N ALA A 459 -6.57 -0.38 9.32
CA ALA A 459 -6.74 -1.41 8.32
C ALA A 459 -7.90 -2.32 8.72
N VAL A 460 -8.72 -2.70 7.76
CA VAL A 460 -9.92 -3.50 7.99
C VAL A 460 -10.05 -4.56 6.90
N ILE A 461 -10.52 -5.75 7.26
CA ILE A 461 -11.14 -6.67 6.30
C ILE A 461 -12.65 -6.57 6.49
N ALA A 462 -13.37 -6.16 5.45
CA ALA A 462 -14.84 -6.09 5.47
C ALA A 462 -15.43 -6.79 4.25
N ARG A 463 -16.66 -7.30 4.38
CA ARG A 463 -17.39 -7.83 3.21
C ARG A 463 -17.91 -6.69 2.34
N VAL A 464 -17.42 -6.65 1.12
CA VAL A 464 -17.86 -5.73 0.05
C VAL A 464 -18.17 -6.59 -1.17
N ASP A 465 -19.34 -6.40 -1.76
CA ASP A 465 -19.83 -7.19 -2.90
C ASP A 465 -19.73 -8.71 -2.67
N GLY A 466 -20.03 -9.13 -1.44
CA GLY A 466 -20.00 -10.53 -0.99
C GLY A 466 -18.61 -11.07 -0.62
N ARG A 467 -17.53 -10.32 -0.87
CA ARG A 467 -16.14 -10.80 -0.71
C ARG A 467 -15.40 -10.07 0.43
N PRO A 468 -14.55 -10.75 1.21
CA PRO A 468 -13.63 -10.13 2.15
C PRO A 468 -12.58 -9.27 1.43
N GLN A 469 -12.63 -7.95 1.59
CA GLN A 469 -11.70 -7.02 0.97
C GLN A 469 -10.94 -6.22 2.03
N VAL A 470 -9.65 -5.98 1.77
CA VAL A 470 -8.81 -5.09 2.60
C VAL A 470 -9.14 -3.64 2.26
N GLN A 471 -9.42 -2.83 3.27
CA GLN A 471 -9.59 -1.39 3.15
C GLN A 471 -8.75 -0.66 4.19
N ILE A 472 -8.39 0.58 3.89
CA ILE A 472 -7.82 1.53 4.84
C ILE A 472 -8.84 2.62 5.11
N GLY A 473 -9.07 2.90 6.39
CA GLY A 473 -9.90 4.02 6.84
C GLY A 473 -9.11 5.00 7.70
N ARG A 474 -9.72 6.15 7.98
CA ARG A 474 -9.18 7.13 8.91
C ARG A 474 -9.90 7.10 10.25
N ILE A 475 -9.19 7.48 11.29
CA ILE A 475 -9.66 7.79 12.63
C ILE A 475 -9.52 9.31 12.80
N ALA A 476 -10.65 10.00 12.93
CA ALA A 476 -10.73 11.44 13.10
C ALA A 476 -11.63 11.78 14.28
N HIS A 477 -11.56 13.03 14.72
CA HIS A 477 -12.48 13.57 15.71
C HIS A 477 -13.29 14.68 15.06
N ALA A 478 -14.61 14.64 15.22
CA ALA A 478 -15.49 15.72 14.82
C ALA A 478 -15.26 16.96 15.71
N PRO A 479 -15.75 18.16 15.32
CA PRO A 479 -15.56 19.39 16.09
C PRO A 479 -16.09 19.33 17.54
N ASP A 480 -17.07 18.46 17.81
CA ASP A 480 -17.62 18.21 19.15
C ASP A 480 -16.80 17.21 19.97
N GLY A 481 -15.67 16.74 19.43
CA GLY A 481 -14.78 15.75 20.03
C GLY A 481 -15.25 14.31 19.85
N SER A 482 -16.38 14.07 19.18
CA SER A 482 -16.87 12.72 18.93
C SER A 482 -16.00 11.99 17.91
N LEU A 483 -15.90 10.67 18.08
CA LEU A 483 -15.03 9.83 17.27
C LEU A 483 -15.72 9.50 15.92
N ASP A 484 -15.04 9.85 14.83
CA ASP A 484 -15.41 9.51 13.46
C ASP A 484 -14.38 8.53 12.88
N VAL A 485 -14.81 7.29 12.64
CA VAL A 485 -13.98 6.29 11.96
C VAL A 485 -14.66 5.88 10.67
N GLY A 486 -14.02 6.20 9.54
CA GLY A 486 -14.67 6.16 8.23
C GLY A 486 -13.74 6.41 7.06
N SER A 487 -14.32 6.85 5.94
CA SER A 487 -13.63 7.05 4.66
C SER A 487 -12.82 5.83 4.22
N PHE A 488 -13.40 4.64 4.41
CA PHE A 488 -12.76 3.40 4.03
C PHE A 488 -12.64 3.31 2.52
N LEU A 489 -11.41 3.06 2.05
CA LEU A 489 -11.11 2.89 0.63
C LEU A 489 -10.31 1.60 0.42
N PRO A 490 -10.60 0.85 -0.65
CA PRO A 490 -9.81 -0.32 -1.03
C PRO A 490 -8.46 0.13 -1.61
N VAL A 491 -7.38 -0.47 -1.11
CA VAL A 491 -6.01 -0.14 -1.51
C VAL A 491 -5.44 -1.07 -2.58
N SER A 492 -6.03 -2.25 -2.78
CA SER A 492 -5.66 -3.18 -3.86
C SER A 492 -6.88 -4.04 -4.26
N SER A 493 -6.93 -4.43 -5.54
CA SER A 493 -7.93 -5.35 -6.10
C SER A 493 -7.35 -6.73 -6.46
N GLU A 494 -6.06 -6.97 -6.18
CA GLU A 494 -5.35 -8.19 -6.61
C GLU A 494 -5.73 -9.43 -5.79
N LEU A 495 -6.18 -9.24 -4.55
CA LEU A 495 -6.69 -10.30 -3.69
C LEU A 495 -8.18 -10.55 -3.94
N GLN A 496 -8.53 -11.81 -4.17
CA GLN A 496 -9.92 -12.28 -4.29
C GLN A 496 -10.60 -12.40 -2.93
N ASP A 497 -9.85 -12.83 -1.92
CA ASP A 497 -10.30 -12.96 -0.53
C ASP A 497 -9.14 -12.60 0.42
N ALA A 498 -9.45 -11.89 1.50
CA ALA A 498 -8.54 -11.64 2.62
C ALA A 498 -9.00 -12.38 3.88
N VAL A 499 -8.04 -12.88 4.67
CA VAL A 499 -8.24 -13.74 5.84
C VAL A 499 -7.84 -13.04 7.13
N ASP A 500 -6.60 -12.54 7.21
CA ASP A 500 -6.09 -11.80 8.38
C ASP A 500 -5.12 -10.70 7.94
N ILE A 501 -4.96 -9.68 8.77
CA ILE A 501 -4.15 -8.49 8.48
C ILE A 501 -3.34 -8.03 9.70
N ALA A 502 -2.12 -7.58 9.44
CA ALA A 502 -1.26 -6.88 10.39
C ALA A 502 -0.52 -5.73 9.72
N TRP A 503 -0.19 -4.69 10.49
CA TRP A 503 0.68 -3.62 10.02
C TRP A 503 2.13 -4.11 10.09
N ARG A 504 2.79 -4.19 8.93
CA ARG A 504 4.22 -4.52 8.86
C ARG A 504 5.05 -3.33 9.35
N ASP A 505 4.72 -2.17 8.84
CA ASP A 505 5.27 -0.87 9.15
C ASP A 505 4.23 0.21 8.77
N TYR A 506 4.60 1.48 8.80
CA TYR A 506 3.68 2.56 8.49
C TYR A 506 3.21 2.59 7.02
N ASN A 507 3.88 1.93 6.08
CA ASN A 507 3.55 1.97 4.65
C ASN A 507 3.02 0.64 4.10
N THR A 508 3.24 -0.47 4.80
CA THR A 508 2.95 -1.82 4.31
C THR A 508 2.08 -2.59 5.32
N LEU A 509 1.08 -3.29 4.79
CA LEU A 509 0.36 -4.34 5.50
C LEU A 509 0.95 -5.71 5.17
N ALA A 510 1.00 -6.59 6.16
CA ALA A 510 1.12 -8.01 5.97
C ALA A 510 -0.30 -8.62 5.93
N VAL A 511 -0.65 -9.31 4.84
CA VAL A 511 -2.00 -9.80 4.59
C VAL A 511 -1.95 -11.29 4.29
N LEU A 512 -2.82 -12.08 4.93
CA LEU A 512 -3.14 -13.43 4.46
C LEU A 512 -4.34 -13.35 3.52
N GLY A 513 -4.21 -13.90 2.32
CA GLY A 513 -5.28 -13.88 1.34
C GLY A 513 -5.04 -14.82 0.18
N ARG A 514 -5.93 -14.77 -0.82
CA ARG A 514 -5.81 -15.54 -2.06
C ARG A 514 -5.84 -14.57 -3.24
N ALA A 515 -4.76 -14.50 -4.03
CA ALA A 515 -4.78 -13.76 -5.28
C ALA A 515 -5.54 -14.54 -6.36
N GLN A 516 -5.91 -13.89 -7.47
CA GLN A 516 -6.77 -14.49 -8.50
C GLN A 516 -6.18 -15.76 -9.14
N ARG A 517 -4.86 -15.86 -9.20
CA ARG A 517 -4.14 -17.00 -9.80
C ARG A 517 -3.81 -18.11 -8.78
N ASP A 518 -4.08 -17.88 -7.50
CA ASP A 518 -3.72 -18.80 -6.44
C ASP A 518 -4.90 -19.66 -6.01
N SER A 519 -4.62 -20.94 -5.74
CA SER A 519 -5.60 -21.89 -5.20
C SER A 519 -5.58 -21.97 -3.67
N GLN A 520 -4.54 -21.42 -3.04
CA GLN A 520 -4.31 -21.51 -1.59
C GLN A 520 -4.18 -20.11 -0.99
N THR A 521 -4.50 -20.00 0.32
CA THR A 521 -4.22 -18.79 1.08
C THR A 521 -2.73 -18.65 1.30
N LEU A 522 -2.15 -17.52 0.90
CA LEU A 522 -0.73 -17.19 1.02
C LEU A 522 -0.56 -15.84 1.73
N PRO A 523 0.62 -15.59 2.33
CA PRO A 523 0.95 -14.28 2.87
C PRO A 523 1.50 -13.35 1.79
N PHE A 524 1.08 -12.09 1.85
CA PHE A 524 1.47 -11.01 0.95
C PHE A 524 1.90 -9.77 1.74
N LEU A 525 2.83 -9.01 1.19
CA LEU A 525 3.05 -7.62 1.55
C LEU A 525 2.21 -6.74 0.63
N MET A 526 1.41 -5.86 1.23
CA MET A 526 0.49 -4.96 0.53
C MET A 526 0.85 -3.51 0.86
N PRO A 527 1.48 -2.79 -0.08
CA PRO A 527 1.72 -1.36 0.05
C PRO A 527 0.40 -0.58 0.14
N ILE A 528 0.28 0.33 1.10
CA ILE A 528 -0.93 1.14 1.32
C ILE A 528 -1.11 2.20 0.23
N SER A 529 -0.03 2.51 -0.48
CA SER A 529 -0.06 3.36 -1.66
C SER A 529 -0.96 2.83 -2.77
N GLY A 530 -1.22 1.52 -2.81
CA GLY A 530 -1.89 0.85 -3.91
C GLY A 530 -0.97 0.43 -5.06
N SER A 531 0.33 0.34 -4.79
CA SER A 531 1.27 -0.40 -5.63
C SER A 531 0.97 -1.91 -5.58
N ALA A 532 1.53 -2.67 -6.52
CA ALA A 532 1.32 -4.11 -6.61
C ALA A 532 1.68 -4.83 -5.30
N ILE A 533 0.92 -5.87 -4.96
CA ILE A 533 1.24 -6.74 -3.82
C ILE A 533 2.42 -7.67 -4.14
N THR A 534 3.18 -8.02 -3.10
CA THR A 534 4.33 -8.93 -3.24
C THR A 534 4.08 -10.20 -2.42
N SER A 535 4.21 -11.37 -3.04
CA SER A 535 4.15 -12.66 -2.33
C SER A 535 5.26 -12.74 -1.28
N LEU A 536 4.96 -13.32 -0.12
CA LEU A 536 5.89 -13.44 0.99
C LEU A 536 6.26 -14.90 1.29
N GLY A 537 7.56 -15.16 1.24
CA GLY A 537 8.21 -16.43 1.51
C GLY A 537 7.91 -17.51 0.48
N VAL A 538 8.52 -18.67 0.68
CA VAL A 538 8.33 -19.86 -0.16
C VAL A 538 8.15 -21.11 0.70
N GLY A 539 7.57 -22.15 0.12
CA GLY A 539 7.32 -23.43 0.78
C GLY A 539 5.90 -23.59 1.34
N SER A 540 5.61 -24.78 1.83
CA SER A 540 4.27 -25.12 2.33
C SER A 540 4.05 -24.58 3.73
N LEU A 541 2.97 -23.82 3.91
CA LEU A 541 2.51 -23.33 5.20
C LEU A 541 1.39 -24.19 5.81
N GLY A 542 0.83 -25.19 5.10
CA GLY A 542 -0.40 -25.87 5.56
C GLY A 542 -1.63 -24.99 5.32
N GLU A 543 -2.45 -24.77 6.36
CA GLU A 543 -3.61 -23.86 6.34
C GLU A 543 -3.33 -22.59 7.17
N PRO A 544 -2.76 -21.52 6.57
CA PRO A 544 -2.58 -20.24 7.27
C PRO A 544 -3.90 -19.68 7.79
N ARG A 545 -3.91 -19.23 9.04
CA ARG A 545 -5.12 -18.69 9.71
C ARG A 545 -4.93 -17.28 10.26
N THR A 546 -3.74 -16.97 10.76
CA THR A 546 -3.46 -15.68 11.41
C THR A 546 -2.09 -15.15 11.01
N ILE A 547 -1.93 -13.83 10.95
CA ILE A 547 -0.67 -13.16 10.63
C ILE A 547 -0.34 -12.09 11.67
N ALA A 548 0.92 -12.06 12.10
CA ALA A 548 1.45 -11.01 12.95
C ALA A 548 2.67 -10.38 12.31
N ALA A 549 2.72 -9.06 12.40
CA ALA A 549 3.83 -8.25 11.93
C ALA A 549 3.98 -7.03 12.84
N ALA A 550 5.21 -6.53 12.91
CA ALA A 550 5.57 -5.28 13.54
C ALA A 550 6.84 -4.72 12.86
N PRO A 551 7.12 -3.41 12.99
CA PRO A 551 8.32 -2.79 12.44
C PRO A 551 9.59 -3.46 13.00
N GLY A 552 10.46 -3.91 12.10
CA GLY A 552 11.73 -4.57 12.45
C GLY A 552 11.60 -6.03 12.93
N ALA A 553 10.42 -6.49 13.33
CA ALA A 553 10.21 -7.86 13.79
C ALA A 553 10.23 -8.88 12.62
N PRO A 554 10.32 -10.19 12.87
CA PRO A 554 9.92 -11.19 11.89
C PRO A 554 8.41 -11.17 11.63
N ILE A 555 7.97 -11.57 10.43
CA ILE A 555 6.55 -11.87 10.19
C ILE A 555 6.27 -13.30 10.69
N LEU A 556 5.16 -13.46 11.41
CA LEU A 556 4.74 -14.73 11.98
C LEU A 556 3.40 -15.17 11.39
N ILE A 557 3.28 -16.45 11.04
CA ILE A 557 2.06 -17.06 10.52
C ILE A 557 1.60 -18.14 11.49
N GLY A 558 0.42 -17.97 12.07
CA GLY A 558 -0.27 -19.06 12.75
C GLY A 558 -0.97 -19.92 11.71
N THR A 559 -0.65 -21.20 11.67
CA THR A 559 -1.14 -22.15 10.68
C THR A 559 -1.58 -23.45 11.32
N ARG A 560 -2.42 -24.21 10.61
CA ARG A 560 -2.74 -25.60 10.95
C ARG A 560 -2.16 -26.55 9.91
N SER A 561 -1.41 -27.55 10.36
CA SER A 561 -0.85 -28.59 9.51
C SER A 561 -1.02 -29.95 10.17
N SER A 562 -1.54 -30.94 9.41
CA SER A 562 -1.80 -32.30 9.91
C SER A 562 -2.57 -32.33 11.25
N GLY A 563 -3.55 -31.43 11.39
CA GLY A 563 -4.39 -31.33 12.58
C GLY A 563 -3.78 -30.57 13.77
N LYS A 564 -2.51 -30.14 13.70
CA LYS A 564 -1.79 -29.42 14.77
C LYS A 564 -1.61 -27.95 14.42
N ASP A 565 -1.70 -27.09 15.43
CA ASP A 565 -1.40 -25.66 15.29
C ASP A 565 0.12 -25.43 15.40
N GLN A 566 0.65 -24.59 14.51
CA GLN A 566 2.04 -24.18 14.49
C GLN A 566 2.15 -22.69 14.19
N VAL A 567 3.18 -22.04 14.73
CA VAL A 567 3.62 -20.72 14.33
C VAL A 567 4.85 -20.86 13.44
N CYS A 568 4.76 -20.28 12.26
CA CYS A 568 5.84 -20.22 11.29
C CYS A 568 6.45 -18.83 11.23
N ARG A 569 7.75 -18.77 10.93
CA ARG A 569 8.50 -17.55 10.66
C ARG A 569 9.38 -17.73 9.43
N GLN A 570 9.78 -16.64 8.81
CA GLN A 570 10.79 -16.69 7.75
C GLN A 570 12.16 -17.03 8.37
N ARG A 571 12.97 -17.82 7.65
CA ARG A 571 14.35 -18.12 8.08
C ARG A 571 15.22 -16.85 8.10
N SER A 572 15.01 -15.94 7.15
CA SER A 572 15.66 -14.65 7.03
C SER A 572 14.59 -13.57 6.82
N PRO A 573 14.25 -12.79 7.86
CA PRO A 573 13.17 -11.81 7.81
C PRO A 573 13.38 -10.63 6.84
N SER A 574 14.62 -10.37 6.41
CA SER A 574 14.90 -9.35 5.41
C SER A 574 14.49 -9.81 4.01
N ASN A 575 14.61 -11.12 3.73
CA ASN A 575 14.43 -11.68 2.40
C ASN A 575 12.99 -12.13 2.17
N SER A 576 12.29 -11.42 1.29
CA SER A 576 10.89 -11.73 0.93
C SER A 576 10.70 -13.12 0.32
N TYR A 577 11.74 -13.76 -0.23
CA TYR A 577 11.68 -15.13 -0.77
C TYR A 577 12.21 -16.19 0.21
N SER A 578 12.45 -15.81 1.47
CA SER A 578 12.96 -16.73 2.48
C SER A 578 11.96 -17.87 2.74
N PRO A 579 12.42 -19.13 2.85
CA PRO A 579 11.52 -20.24 3.15
C PRO A 579 10.90 -20.08 4.53
N TRP A 580 9.65 -20.53 4.65
CA TRP A 580 8.97 -20.65 5.92
C TRP A 580 9.52 -21.84 6.73
N ILE A 581 9.73 -21.61 8.01
CA ILE A 581 9.96 -22.66 9.00
C ILE A 581 8.85 -22.59 10.05
N CYS A 582 8.30 -23.74 10.44
CA CYS A 582 7.18 -23.85 11.38
C CYS A 582 7.58 -24.60 12.66
N PRO A 583 8.56 -24.11 13.43
CA PRO A 583 9.16 -24.87 14.51
C PRO A 583 8.33 -24.85 15.80
N THR A 584 7.46 -23.85 15.98
CA THR A 584 6.81 -23.57 17.26
C THR A 584 5.39 -24.15 17.31
N PRO A 585 5.10 -25.14 18.16
CA PRO A 585 3.73 -25.60 18.38
C PRO A 585 2.97 -24.53 19.17
N ALA A 586 2.18 -23.71 18.48
CA ALA A 586 1.42 -22.60 19.04
C ALA A 586 0.43 -22.06 18.00
N LYS A 587 -0.41 -21.09 18.39
CA LYS A 587 -1.32 -20.36 17.51
C LYS A 587 -1.45 -18.89 17.90
N ASP A 588 -2.19 -18.14 17.08
CA ASP A 588 -2.54 -16.73 17.30
C ASP A 588 -1.33 -15.85 17.70
N PRO A 589 -0.26 -15.82 16.87
CA PRO A 589 0.87 -14.93 17.14
C PRO A 589 0.41 -13.47 17.13
N SER A 590 1.04 -12.64 17.96
CA SER A 590 0.81 -11.20 18.01
C SER A 590 2.07 -10.47 18.50
N TYR A 591 2.21 -9.21 18.09
CA TYR A 591 3.20 -8.29 18.64
C TYR A 591 2.49 -7.16 19.38
N PRO A 592 3.02 -6.71 20.53
CA PRO A 592 2.63 -5.44 21.13
C PRO A 592 2.81 -4.30 20.13
N ARG A 593 1.87 -3.36 20.11
CA ARG A 593 1.79 -2.29 19.11
C ARG A 593 2.02 -0.93 19.68
#